data_AF-A0A5C7LHX3-F1
#
_entry.id   AF-A0A5C7LHX3-F1
#
_cell.length_a   1.000
_cell.length_b   1.000
_cell.length_c   1.000
_cell.angle_alpha   90.00
_cell.angle_beta   90.00
_cell.angle_gamma   90.00
#
_symmetry.space_group_name_H-M   'P 1'
#
loop_
_entity.id
_entity.type
_entity.pdbx_description
1 polymer ?
#
loop_
_entity_poly.entity_id
_entity_poly.type
_entity_poly.pdbx_seq_one_letter_code
_entity_poly.pdbx_strand_id
1 'polypeptide(L)'
;MSTITDNINSAFQELVDVFESAEYADLCAVGVWTDNPANPGVTAIVFQGKLYALTIPDSYTSLDPVVFTDVVNAVILNAFIEWDADRQRLLAQTSRSGEA
;
A
#
# COMPACT_ATOMS: atom_id res chain seq x y z
N MET A 1 24.54 31.11 -23.45
CA MET A 1 24.56 30.98 -21.98
C MET A 1 23.13 30.80 -21.50
N SER A 2 22.61 29.56 -21.54
CA SER A 2 21.23 29.21 -21.11
C SER A 2 21.17 27.80 -20.49
N THR A 3 22.11 26.93 -20.83
CA THR A 3 22.12 25.51 -20.43
C THR A 3 22.14 25.24 -18.93
N ILE A 4 22.76 26.10 -18.11
CA ILE A 4 22.83 25.84 -16.65
C ILE A 4 21.47 26.07 -15.99
N THR A 5 20.77 27.15 -16.36
CA THR A 5 19.46 27.48 -15.80
C THR A 5 18.39 26.51 -16.30
N ASP A 6 18.48 26.10 -17.57
CA ASP A 6 17.60 25.10 -18.16
C ASP A 6 17.77 23.72 -17.49
N ASN A 7 19.02 23.32 -17.20
CA ASN A 7 19.30 22.05 -16.49
C ASN A 7 18.81 22.07 -15.04
N ILE A 8 18.93 23.20 -14.33
CA ILE A 8 18.44 23.33 -12.95
C ILE A 8 16.91 23.27 -12.91
N ASN A 9 16.23 23.94 -13.84
CA ASN A 9 14.77 23.89 -13.92
C ASN A 9 14.27 22.48 -14.28
N SER A 10 14.96 21.77 -15.19
CA SER A 10 14.64 20.38 -15.53
C SER A 10 14.76 19.45 -14.32
N ALA A 11 15.86 19.55 -13.58
CA ALA A 11 16.08 18.72 -12.38
C ALA A 11 15.06 19.03 -11.27
N PHE A 12 14.63 20.29 -11.14
CA PHE A 12 13.60 20.66 -10.18
C PHE A 12 12.22 20.10 -10.57
N GLN A 13 11.90 20.11 -11.86
CA GLN A 13 10.64 19.53 -12.36
C GLN A 13 10.59 18.02 -12.15
N GLU A 14 11.68 17.31 -12.49
CA GLU A 14 11.79 15.86 -12.21
C GLU A 14 11.59 15.55 -10.73
N LEU A 15 12.11 16.40 -9.84
CA LEU A 15 12.00 16.23 -8.40
C LEU A 15 10.56 16.46 -7.91
N VAL A 16 9.86 17.48 -8.43
CA VAL A 16 8.43 17.70 -8.16
C VAL A 16 7.59 16.52 -8.63
N ASP A 17 7.85 16.02 -9.84
CA ASP A 17 7.11 14.89 -10.42
C ASP A 17 7.32 13.61 -9.58
N VAL A 18 8.52 13.39 -9.06
CA VAL A 18 8.82 12.29 -8.12
C VAL A 18 8.05 12.46 -6.80
N PHE A 19 8.01 13.65 -6.22
CA PHE A 19 7.27 13.89 -4.97
C PHE A 19 5.77 13.69 -5.14
N GLU A 20 5.18 14.23 -6.21
CA GLU A 20 3.75 14.05 -6.50
C GLU A 20 3.41 12.59 -6.79
N SER A 21 4.29 11.86 -7.48
CA SER A 21 4.11 10.42 -7.72
C SER A 21 4.13 9.58 -6.44
N ALA A 22 5.00 9.94 -5.49
CA ALA A 22 5.12 9.26 -4.21
C ALA A 22 3.92 9.54 -3.31
N GLU A 23 3.49 10.80 -3.22
CA GLU A 23 2.30 11.17 -2.47
C GLU A 23 1.04 10.51 -3.04
N TYR A 24 0.89 10.49 -4.37
CA TYR A 24 -0.21 9.78 -5.02
C TYR A 24 -0.21 8.28 -4.71
N ALA A 25 0.95 7.61 -4.82
CA ALA A 25 1.05 6.19 -4.54
C ALA A 25 0.70 5.88 -3.08
N ASP A 26 1.15 6.69 -2.12
CA ASP A 26 0.83 6.53 -0.71
C ASP A 26 -0.67 6.77 -0.44
N LEU A 27 -1.28 7.76 -1.09
CA LEU A 27 -2.70 8.12 -0.89
C LEU A 27 -3.68 7.14 -1.54
N CYS A 28 -3.28 6.47 -2.62
CA CYS A 28 -4.15 5.63 -3.43
C CYS A 28 -3.91 4.13 -3.27
N ALA A 29 -2.78 3.70 -2.69
CA ALA A 29 -2.51 2.29 -2.48
C ALA A 29 -3.49 1.66 -1.49
N VAL A 30 -3.94 0.45 -1.81
CA VAL A 30 -4.86 -0.34 -0.98
C VAL A 30 -4.30 -1.75 -0.80
N GLY A 31 -4.34 -2.26 0.43
CA GLY A 31 -4.06 -3.65 0.73
C GLY A 31 -5.26 -4.32 1.38
N VAL A 32 -5.69 -5.47 0.86
CA VAL A 32 -6.78 -6.26 1.44
C VAL A 32 -6.33 -7.69 1.57
N TRP A 33 -6.51 -8.28 2.74
CA TRP A 33 -6.22 -9.69 2.95
C TRP A 33 -7.27 -10.36 3.82
N THR A 34 -7.48 -11.65 3.57
CA THR A 34 -8.33 -12.52 4.39
C THR A 34 -7.63 -13.86 4.66
N ASP A 35 -7.89 -14.46 5.82
CA ASP A 35 -7.32 -15.74 6.22
C ASP A 35 -7.75 -16.90 5.30
N ASN A 36 -8.97 -16.86 4.76
CA ASN A 36 -9.47 -17.86 3.83
C ASN A 36 -10.26 -17.21 2.68
N PRO A 37 -9.72 -17.20 1.45
CA PRO A 37 -10.39 -16.58 0.30
C PRO A 37 -11.67 -17.32 -0.14
N ALA A 38 -11.83 -18.61 0.19
CA ALA A 38 -13.05 -19.37 -0.12
C ALA A 38 -14.17 -19.14 0.89
N ASN A 39 -13.82 -18.76 2.13
CA ASN A 39 -14.76 -18.43 3.19
C ASN A 39 -14.12 -17.40 4.13
N PRO A 40 -14.26 -16.09 3.84
CA PRO A 40 -13.55 -15.04 4.56
C PRO A 40 -13.94 -15.03 6.03
N GLY A 41 -12.96 -15.32 6.90
CA GLY A 41 -13.12 -15.20 8.34
C GLY A 41 -12.59 -13.86 8.80
N VAL A 42 -11.30 -13.82 9.13
CA VAL A 42 -10.62 -12.59 9.51
C VAL A 42 -10.21 -11.82 8.26
N THR A 43 -10.53 -10.52 8.22
CA THR A 43 -10.21 -9.64 7.08
C THR A 43 -9.57 -8.36 7.56
N ALA A 44 -8.47 -7.94 6.93
CA ALA A 44 -7.83 -6.64 7.17
C ALA A 44 -7.80 -5.81 5.89
N ILE A 45 -8.00 -4.50 6.07
CA ILE A 45 -7.90 -3.49 5.02
C ILE A 45 -6.88 -2.45 5.47
N VAL A 46 -5.86 -2.24 4.66
CA VAL A 46 -4.84 -1.21 4.83
C VAL A 46 -5.05 -0.15 3.75
N PHE A 47 -5.12 1.10 4.20
CA PHE A 47 -5.27 2.28 3.34
C PHE A 47 -4.38 3.39 3.86
N GLN A 48 -3.67 4.08 2.97
CA GLN A 48 -2.73 5.16 3.32
C GLN A 48 -1.69 4.75 4.39
N GLY A 49 -1.17 3.53 4.27
CA GLY A 49 -0.18 2.98 5.20
C GLY A 49 -0.73 2.74 6.62
N LYS A 50 -2.05 2.70 6.81
CA LYS A 50 -2.70 2.49 8.11
C LYS A 50 -3.71 1.35 8.02
N LEU A 51 -3.85 0.60 9.11
CA LEU A 51 -4.94 -0.36 9.25
C LEU A 51 -6.26 0.41 9.35
N TYR A 52 -7.05 0.37 8.27
CA TYR A 52 -8.32 1.07 8.16
C TYR A 52 -9.46 0.27 8.78
N ALA A 53 -9.50 -1.03 8.51
CA ALA A 53 -10.52 -1.92 9.05
C ALA A 53 -9.93 -3.30 9.37
N LEU A 54 -10.44 -3.90 10.45
CA LEU A 54 -10.20 -5.28 10.84
C LEU A 54 -11.54 -5.89 11.23
N THR A 55 -11.95 -6.94 10.51
CA THR A 55 -13.20 -7.67 10.79
C THR A 55 -12.84 -9.06 11.29
N ILE A 56 -13.41 -9.43 12.43
CA ILE A 56 -13.19 -10.71 13.10
C ILE A 56 -14.56 -11.28 13.47
N PRO A 57 -14.99 -12.41 12.88
CA PRO A 57 -16.22 -13.07 13.26
C PRO A 57 -16.14 -13.65 14.67
N ASP A 58 -17.26 -13.66 15.40
CA ASP A 58 -17.32 -14.18 16.77
C ASP A 58 -16.84 -15.63 16.89
N SER A 59 -16.96 -16.44 15.83
CA SER A 59 -16.45 -17.82 15.82
C SER A 59 -14.95 -17.93 16.11
N TYR A 60 -14.18 -16.88 15.83
CA TYR A 60 -12.73 -16.83 16.10
C TYR A 60 -12.41 -16.54 17.57
N THR A 61 -13.36 -16.01 18.34
CA THR A 61 -13.16 -15.73 19.78
C THR A 61 -13.08 -17.00 20.64
N SER A 62 -13.53 -18.13 20.09
CA SER A 62 -13.47 -19.44 20.74
C SER A 62 -12.16 -20.20 20.44
N LEU A 63 -11.29 -19.64 19.61
CA LEU A 63 -9.98 -20.23 19.32
C LEU A 63 -9.04 -20.12 20.52
N ASP A 64 -8.03 -20.98 20.53
CA ASP A 64 -6.89 -20.82 21.44
C ASP A 64 -6.25 -19.42 21.24
N PRO A 65 -5.91 -18.69 22.31
CA PRO A 65 -5.39 -17.33 22.20
C PRO A 65 -4.13 -17.19 21.35
N VAL A 66 -3.25 -18.21 21.33
CA VAL A 66 -2.04 -18.20 20.51
C VAL A 66 -2.44 -18.31 19.04
N VAL A 67 -3.30 -19.27 18.71
CA VAL A 67 -3.81 -19.47 17.34
C VAL A 67 -4.57 -18.24 16.83
N PHE A 68 -5.41 -17.64 17.68
CA PHE A 68 -6.12 -16.41 17.35
C PHE A 68 -5.15 -15.27 17.01
N THR A 69 -4.14 -15.09 17.86
CA THR A 69 -3.12 -14.04 17.67
C THR A 69 -2.35 -14.26 16.37
N ASP A 70 -1.96 -15.50 16.07
CA ASP A 70 -1.23 -15.84 14.85
C ASP A 70 -2.06 -15.56 13.59
N VAL A 71 -3.35 -15.92 13.58
CA VAL A 71 -4.25 -15.64 12.46
C VAL A 71 -4.41 -14.13 12.25
N VAL A 72 -4.71 -13.38 13.31
CA VAL A 72 -4.90 -11.93 13.21
C VAL A 72 -3.63 -11.24 12.72
N ASN A 73 -2.47 -11.62 13.28
CA ASN A 73 -1.18 -11.07 12.85
C ASN A 73 -0.88 -11.38 11.39
N ALA A 74 -1.10 -12.63 10.95
CA ALA A 74 -0.89 -13.02 9.57
C ALA A 74 -1.78 -12.21 8.61
N VAL A 75 -3.05 -12.00 8.95
CA VAL A 75 -3.96 -11.22 8.10
C VAL A 75 -3.55 -9.76 8.02
N ILE A 76 -3.19 -9.13 9.15
CA ILE A 76 -2.73 -7.74 9.16
C ILE A 76 -1.44 -7.57 8.36
N LEU A 77 -0.44 -8.42 8.58
CA LEU A 77 0.84 -8.34 7.89
C LEU A 77 0.68 -8.53 6.38
N ASN A 78 -0.12 -9.50 5.95
CA ASN A 78 -0.35 -9.71 4.52
C ASN A 78 -1.13 -8.56 3.88
N ALA A 79 -2.07 -7.92 4.60
CA ALA A 79 -2.72 -6.71 4.09
C ALA A 79 -1.73 -5.55 3.89
N PHE A 80 -0.73 -5.41 4.77
CA PHE A 80 0.35 -4.43 4.56
C PHE A 80 1.28 -4.79 3.39
N ILE A 81 1.55 -6.09 3.17
CA ILE A 81 2.33 -6.56 2.02
C ILE A 81 1.59 -6.24 0.71
N GLU A 82 0.29 -6.52 0.63
CA GLU A 82 -0.53 -6.18 -0.53
C GLU A 82 -0.58 -4.66 -0.76
N TRP A 83 -0.69 -3.86 0.31
CA TRP A 83 -0.64 -2.41 0.21
C TRP A 83 0.70 -1.91 -0.37
N ASP A 84 1.84 -2.42 0.10
CA ASP A 84 3.14 -1.99 -0.42
C ASP A 84 3.35 -2.48 -1.86
N ALA A 85 2.86 -3.66 -2.22
CA ALA A 85 2.86 -4.13 -3.60
C ALA A 85 2.05 -3.22 -4.53
N ASP A 86 0.85 -2.81 -4.10
CA ASP A 86 0.02 -1.87 -4.87
C ASP A 86 0.66 -0.48 -4.98
N ARG A 87 1.27 0.00 -3.89
CA ARG A 87 2.05 1.25 -3.84
C ARG A 87 3.22 1.23 -4.82
N GLN A 88 4.00 0.15 -4.85
CA GLN A 88 5.10 -0.02 -5.80
C GLN A 88 4.59 -0.06 -7.25
N ARG A 89 3.44 -0.71 -7.49
CA ARG A 89 2.78 -0.72 -8.80
C ARG A 89 2.38 0.70 -9.24
N LEU A 90 1.82 1.51 -8.34
CA LEU A 90 1.44 2.90 -8.62
C LEU A 90 2.65 3.77 -8.92
N LEU A 91 3.72 3.66 -8.10
CA LEU A 91 4.99 4.36 -8.35
C LEU A 91 5.54 4.03 -9.74
N ALA A 92 5.57 2.76 -10.12
CA ALA A 92 6.07 2.31 -11.43
C ALA A 92 5.21 2.78 -12.61
N GLN A 93 3.90 3.01 -12.41
CA GLN A 93 3.00 3.54 -13.45
C GLN A 93 3.21 5.04 -13.68
N THR A 94 3.44 5.79 -12.61
CA THR A 94 3.69 7.23 -12.72
C THR A 94 5.03 7.51 -13.40
N SER A 95 6.08 6.74 -13.11
CA SER A 95 7.37 6.87 -13.79
C SER A 95 7.30 6.63 -15.31
N ARG A 96 6.41 5.77 -15.79
CA ARG A 96 6.23 5.50 -17.24
C ARG A 96 5.40 6.55 -17.97
N SER A 97 4.57 7.30 -17.26
CA SER A 97 3.71 8.32 -17.86
C SER A 97 4.46 9.63 -18.13
N GLY A 98 5.63 9.84 -17.50
CA GLY A 98 6.52 10.98 -17.76
C GLY A 98 7.46 10.81 -18.96
N GLU A 99 7.49 9.63 -19.60
CA GLU A 99 8.37 9.33 -20.77
C GLU A 99 7.65 9.43 -22.13
N ALA A 100 6.34 9.71 -22.16
CA ALA A 100 5.49 9.77 -23.35
C ALA A 100 5.08 11.20 -23.72
#